data_AF-A0A4Y2NEV1-F1
#
_entry.id   AF-A0A4Y2NEV1-F1
#
_cell.length_a   1.000
_cell.length_b   1.000
_cell.length_c   1.000
_cell.angle_alpha   90.00
_cell.angle_beta   90.00
_cell.angle_gamma   90.00
#
_symmetry.space_group_name_H-M   'P 1'
#
loop_
_entity.id
_entity.type
_entity.pdbx_description
1 polymer ?
#
loop_
_entity_poly.entity_id
_entity_poly.type
_entity_poly.pdbx_seq_one_letter_code
_entity_poly.pdbx_strand_id
1 'polypeptide(L)'
;MSNFDPSSPSKYILYFDANNLYGWAMSQALSVDNFKFESLELWNEESIIQIPDEGDTGFVFKVDLEYTEEIHDAHNSLPVAAEKMEKIKLCCPPIY
;
A
#
# COMPACT_ATOMS: atom_id res chain seq x y z
N MET A 1 32.69 12.83 14.03
CA MET A 1 31.62 12.75 15.07
C MET A 1 31.40 14.07 15.81
N SER A 2 31.82 15.22 15.28
CA SER A 2 31.73 16.52 15.95
C SER A 2 30.36 17.22 15.88
N ASN A 3 29.42 16.69 15.08
CA ASN A 3 28.07 17.26 14.87
C ASN A 3 26.94 16.34 15.40
N PHE A 4 27.24 15.43 16.33
CA PHE A 4 26.22 14.59 16.94
C PHE A 4 25.70 15.26 18.21
N ASP A 5 24.44 15.66 18.20
CA ASP A 5 23.72 16.16 19.38
C ASP A 5 22.94 14.99 20.02
N PRO A 6 23.34 14.52 21.22
CA PRO A 6 22.66 13.43 21.90
C PRO A 6 21.26 13.78 22.41
N SER A 7 20.86 15.06 22.40
CA SER A 7 19.50 15.49 22.74
C SER A 7 18.53 15.45 21.54
N SER A 8 19.07 15.35 20.32
CA SER A 8 18.27 15.23 19.11
C SER A 8 17.65 13.82 18.99
N PRO A 9 16.45 13.69 18.38
CA PRO A 9 15.84 12.39 18.13
C PRO A 9 16.77 11.49 17.29
N SER A 10 16.88 10.23 17.69
CA SER A 10 17.66 9.24 16.93
C SER A 10 17.01 8.99 15.57
N LYS A 11 17.78 9.19 14.50
CA LYS A 11 17.37 8.89 13.12
C LYS A 11 17.97 7.55 12.71
N TYR A 12 17.13 6.62 12.25
CA TYR A 12 17.55 5.31 11.76
C TYR A 12 16.89 5.04 10.40
N ILE A 13 17.61 4.33 9.53
CA ILE A 13 17.05 3.82 8.28
C ILE A 13 16.56 2.41 8.56
N LEU A 14 15.25 2.19 8.43
CA LEU A 14 14.67 0.86 8.50
C LEU A 14 15.01 0.09 7.22
N TYR A 15 15.52 -1.13 7.37
CA TYR A 15 15.76 -2.06 6.27
C TYR A 15 14.88 -3.28 6.47
N PHE A 16 13.80 -3.37 5.69
CA PHE A 16 12.93 -4.53 5.62
C PHE A 16 13.15 -5.24 4.29
N ASP A 17 13.37 -6.55 4.36
CA ASP A 17 13.43 -7.41 3.18
C ASP A 17 12.53 -8.64 3.40
N ALA A 18 11.77 -8.99 2.38
CA ALA A 18 10.92 -10.16 2.39
C ALA A 18 11.62 -11.29 1.65
N ASN A 19 12.03 -12.33 2.38
CA ASN A 19 12.66 -13.50 1.81
C ASN A 19 11.71 -14.18 0.81
N ASN A 20 12.08 -14.21 -0.47
CA ASN A 20 11.31 -14.86 -1.54
C ASN A 20 9.87 -14.33 -1.69
N LEU A 21 9.71 -12.99 -1.70
CA LEU A 21 8.40 -12.33 -1.82
C LEU A 21 7.54 -12.88 -2.97
N TYR A 22 8.12 -13.05 -4.16
CA TYR A 22 7.40 -13.60 -5.32
C TYR A 22 6.98 -15.06 -5.11
N GLY A 23 7.85 -15.90 -4.53
CA GLY A 23 7.49 -17.29 -4.25
C GLY A 23 6.39 -17.40 -3.20
N TRP A 24 6.42 -16.55 -2.18
CA TRP A 24 5.34 -16.45 -1.20
C TRP A 24 4.03 -16.01 -1.85
N ALA A 25 4.06 -14.96 -2.69
CA ALA A 25 2.89 -14.48 -3.42
C ALA A 25 2.32 -15.53 -4.39
N MET A 26 3.17 -16.28 -5.10
CA MET A 26 2.76 -17.39 -5.98
C MET A 26 2.23 -18.61 -5.21
N SER A 27 2.45 -18.67 -3.89
CA SER A 27 1.90 -19.73 -3.04
C SER A 27 0.53 -19.37 -2.45
N GLN A 28 0.05 -18.14 -2.65
CA GLN A 28 -1.29 -17.72 -2.25
C GLN A 28 -2.33 -18.16 -3.29
N ALA A 29 -3.62 -18.12 -2.94
CA ALA A 29 -4.70 -18.32 -3.91
C ALA A 29 -4.68 -17.22 -4.99
N LEU A 30 -4.43 -17.60 -6.24
CA LEU A 30 -4.39 -16.69 -7.39
C LEU A 30 -5.46 -17.09 -8.42
N SER A 31 -6.14 -16.09 -8.98
CA SER A 31 -7.09 -16.30 -10.07
C SER A 31 -6.37 -16.69 -11.36
N VAL A 32 -6.73 -17.85 -11.92
CA VAL A 32 -6.04 -18.44 -13.09
C VAL A 32 -6.86 -18.30 -14.37
N ASP A 33 -8.19 -18.38 -14.30
CA ASP A 33 -9.06 -18.40 -15.47
C ASP A 33 -10.48 -17.82 -15.19
N ASN A 34 -11.36 -17.93 -16.19
CA ASN A 34 -12.79 -17.58 -16.08
C ASN A 34 -13.12 -16.13 -15.69
N PHE A 35 -12.24 -15.18 -16.03
CA PHE A 35 -12.46 -13.75 -15.80
C PHE A 35 -13.74 -13.25 -16.47
N LYS A 36 -14.57 -12.57 -15.68
CA LYS A 36 -15.82 -11.94 -16.13
C LYS A 36 -15.94 -10.56 -15.52
N PHE A 37 -16.52 -9.63 -16.27
CA PHE A 37 -16.94 -8.35 -15.74
C PHE A 37 -18.30 -8.49 -15.09
N GLU A 38 -18.44 -7.97 -13.87
CA GLU A 38 -19.69 -7.96 -13.11
C GLU A 38 -20.27 -6.54 -13.03
N SER A 39 -21.57 -6.45 -12.74
CA SER A 39 -22.22 -5.16 -12.50
C SER A 39 -21.71 -4.52 -11.20
N LEU A 40 -21.40 -3.23 -11.26
CA LEU A 40 -20.97 -2.44 -10.09
C LEU A 40 -22.04 -2.39 -9.00
N GLU A 41 -23.32 -2.53 -9.37
CA GLU A 41 -24.46 -2.45 -8.46
C GLU A 41 -24.52 -3.60 -7.44
N LEU A 42 -23.77 -4.67 -7.68
CA LEU A 42 -23.69 -5.85 -6.81
C LEU A 42 -22.71 -5.66 -5.65
N TRP A 43 -21.85 -4.63 -5.71
CA TRP A 43 -20.71 -4.48 -4.81
C TRP A 43 -20.78 -3.18 -4.03
N ASN A 44 -20.43 -3.26 -2.75
CA ASN A 44 -20.23 -2.12 -1.87
C ASN A 44 -19.03 -2.40 -0.95
N GLU A 45 -18.60 -1.41 -0.20
CA GLU A 45 -17.43 -1.52 0.68
C GLU A 45 -17.56 -2.68 1.69
N GLU A 46 -18.71 -2.82 2.34
CA GLU A 46 -18.95 -3.88 3.33
C GLU A 46 -18.86 -5.27 2.71
N SER A 47 -19.41 -5.46 1.50
CA SER A 47 -19.36 -6.74 0.82
C SER A 47 -17.96 -7.08 0.32
N ILE A 48 -17.18 -6.08 -0.09
CA ILE A 48 -15.78 -6.27 -0.50
C ILE A 48 -14.91 -6.68 0.70
N ILE A 49 -15.04 -6.02 1.85
CA ILE A 49 -14.23 -6.30 3.04
C ILE A 49 -14.52 -7.70 3.63
N GLN A 50 -15.71 -8.24 3.40
CA GLN A 50 -16.10 -9.57 3.89
C GLN A 50 -15.63 -10.73 2.99
N ILE A 51 -14.99 -10.45 1.85
CA ILE A 51 -14.46 -11.50 0.96
C ILE A 51 -13.32 -12.23 1.69
N PRO A 52 -13.35 -13.58 1.75
CA PRO A 52 -12.27 -14.34 2.37
C PRO A 52 -11.01 -14.31 1.50
N ASP A 53 -9.84 -14.18 2.12
CA ASP A 53 -8.54 -14.20 1.44
C ASP A 53 -8.30 -15.51 0.66
N GLU A 54 -8.73 -16.65 1.22
CA GLU A 54 -8.56 -17.99 0.66
C GLU A 54 -9.89 -18.54 0.08
N GLY A 55 -10.58 -17.70 -0.71
CA GLY A 55 -11.82 -18.09 -1.38
C GLY A 55 -11.60 -18.87 -2.69
N ASP A 56 -12.58 -19.70 -3.07
CA ASP A 56 -12.57 -20.41 -4.36
C ASP A 56 -12.67 -19.48 -5.59
N THR A 57 -13.13 -18.25 -5.38
CA THR A 57 -13.30 -17.23 -6.43
C THR A 57 -12.52 -15.98 -6.05
N GLY A 58 -11.60 -15.56 -6.92
CA GLY A 58 -10.85 -14.31 -6.77
C GLY A 58 -11.56 -13.12 -7.42
N PHE A 59 -11.39 -11.94 -6.85
CA PHE A 59 -11.99 -10.69 -7.32
C PHE A 59 -10.90 -9.63 -7.55
N VAL A 60 -11.08 -8.81 -8.59
CA VAL A 60 -10.21 -7.66 -8.87
C VAL A 60 -11.10 -6.42 -8.99
N PHE A 61 -10.86 -5.45 -8.11
CA PHE A 61 -11.62 -4.21 -8.08
C PHE A 61 -10.76 -3.05 -8.59
N LYS A 62 -11.34 -2.22 -9.44
CA LYS A 62 -10.81 -0.89 -9.75
C LYS A 62 -11.64 0.12 -8.97
N VAL A 63 -11.02 0.75 -7.98
CA VAL A 63 -11.68 1.70 -7.07
C VAL A 63 -10.93 3.02 -7.04
N ASP A 64 -11.65 4.09 -6.73
CA ASP A 64 -11.05 5.35 -6.31
C ASP A 64 -10.93 5.30 -4.78
N LEU A 65 -9.78 5.72 -4.25
CA LEU A 65 -9.46 5.68 -2.81
C LEU A 65 -9.27 7.10 -2.29
N GLU A 66 -9.86 7.38 -1.13
CA GLU A 66 -9.56 8.59 -0.37
C GLU A 66 -8.39 8.33 0.60
N TYR A 67 -7.40 9.23 0.62
CA TYR A 67 -6.20 9.09 1.44
C TYR A 67 -6.09 10.26 2.43
N THR A 68 -6.84 10.15 3.53
CA THR A 68 -7.04 11.24 4.48
C THR A 68 -5.77 11.59 5.27
N GLU A 69 -5.65 12.84 5.74
CA GLU A 69 -4.42 13.32 6.40
C GLU A 69 -4.08 12.55 7.68
N GLU A 70 -5.08 12.01 8.37
CA GLU A 70 -4.90 11.30 9.64
C GLU A 70 -4.08 10.01 9.50
N ILE A 71 -4.06 9.40 8.30
CA ILE A 71 -3.29 8.16 8.04
C ILE A 71 -1.90 8.42 7.45
N HIS A 72 -1.55 9.67 7.12
CA HIS A 72 -0.28 9.99 6.44
C HIS A 72 0.93 9.67 7.31
N ASP A 73 0.90 10.07 8.58
CA ASP A 73 2.00 9.82 9.52
C ASP A 73 2.21 8.32 9.76
N ALA A 74 1.12 7.55 9.87
CA ALA A 74 1.17 6.10 10.08
C ALA A 74 1.75 5.36 8.87
N HIS A 75 1.43 5.83 7.66
CA HIS A 75 1.86 5.20 6.41
C HIS A 75 3.13 5.82 5.80
N ASN A 76 3.76 6.79 6.48
CA ASN A 76 4.92 7.52 5.95
C ASN A 76 6.08 6.61 5.51
N SER A 77 6.28 5.47 6.20
CA SER A 77 7.34 4.51 5.85
C SER A 77 6.97 3.56 4.71
N LEU A 78 5.68 3.23 4.56
CA LEU A 78 5.16 2.26 3.59
C LEU A 78 3.78 2.73 3.09
N PRO A 79 3.73 3.71 2.16
CA PRO A 79 2.47 4.20 1.63
C PRO A 79 1.76 3.10 0.84
N VAL A 80 0.46 2.96 1.09
CA VAL A 80 -0.41 2.03 0.36
C VAL A 80 -0.87 2.69 -0.94
N ALA A 81 -0.99 1.89 -2.01
CA ALA A 81 -1.47 2.34 -3.31
C ALA A 81 -0.71 3.57 -3.87
N ALA A 82 0.60 3.63 -3.64
CA ALA A 82 1.42 4.76 -4.07
C ALA A 82 1.36 4.96 -5.59
N GLU A 83 0.94 6.15 -6.01
CA GLU A 83 0.95 6.53 -7.41
C GLU A 83 2.22 7.30 -7.80
N LYS A 84 2.63 7.16 -9.06
CA LYS A 84 3.71 7.97 -9.61
C LYS A 84 3.19 9.38 -9.89
N MET A 85 3.38 10.29 -8.95
CA MET A 85 3.14 11.71 -9.22
C MET A 85 4.27 12.32 -10.06
N GLU A 86 3.92 13.10 -11.09
CA GLU A 86 4.89 14.01 -11.70
C GLU A 86 5.22 15.12 -10.68
N LYS A 87 6.51 15.44 -10.51
CA LYS A 87 6.94 16.41 -9.50
C LYS A 87 6.38 17.80 -9.80
N ILE A 88 5.28 18.16 -9.17
CA ILE A 88 4.92 19.56 -8.93
C ILE A 88 5.82 20.02 -7.78
N LYS A 89 6.59 21.11 -7.96
CA LYS A 89 7.61 21.64 -7.02
C LYS A 89 7.12 21.91 -5.57
N LEU A 90 5.84 21.68 -5.25
CA LEU A 90 5.26 21.90 -3.92
C LEU A 90 5.51 20.75 -2.92
N CYS A 91 5.56 19.49 -3.34
CA CYS A 91 5.53 18.34 -2.40
C CYS A 91 6.87 17.98 -1.77
N CYS A 92 7.97 18.66 -2.10
CA CYS A 92 9.23 18.53 -1.38
C CYS A 92 9.57 19.87 -0.73
N PRO A 93 9.36 20.05 0.59
CA PRO A 93 10.00 21.15 1.28
C PRO A 93 11.53 20.99 1.10
N PRO A 94 12.26 22.07 0.81
CA PRO A 94 13.71 22.03 0.70
C PRO A 94 14.29 21.52 2.02
N ILE A 95 15.07 20.44 1.91
CA ILE A 95 15.88 19.94 3.00
C ILE A 95 16.99 20.97 3.20
N TYR A 96 16.83 21.85 4.19
CA TYR A 96 17.91 22.70 4.71
C TYR A 96 18.70 21.95 5.77
#